data_AF-A0A933WNL5-F1
#
_entry.id   AF-A0A933WNL5-F1
#
_cell.length_a   1.000
_cell.length_b   1.000
_cell.length_c   1.000
_cell.angle_alpha   90.00
_cell.angle_beta   90.00
_cell.angle_gamma   90.00
#
_symmetry.space_group_name_H-M   'P 1'
#
loop_
_entity.id
_entity.type
_entity.pdbx_description
1 polymer ?
#
loop_
_entity_poly.entity_id
_entity_poly.type
_entity_poly.pdbx_seq_one_letter_code
_entity_poly.pdbx_strand_id
1 'polypeptide(L)'
;MPHYLPEPPFSHKQDARTGILLINLGTPAAPTAQAVRPYLREFLWDRRVVEIPRPIWWLILHGIILVTRPKKSAEKYASIWRPEGSPLMHHTQRQAQLLGEELARRLPETVVVDWAMRYGQPSVASRIQSMKAQGVDRLLVLPLYPQYAASSSGSALDAVWQALLKTRTPPDVRTLRHFHDHPGYIAALRQSIEVYWAEHGRPEILVMSFHGVPRRTLDLGDPYHCECRKTGRLLAEALNLKEEHYRITFQSRFGAAEWLSPYTDKTLEELGRQKTRRVDVVCPGFVADCLETLEEIGMEGKATFLSAGGGEYRHIPALNERPLWISALADLAQSQLNGWLERTETEAGSDLKMRTQRALALGAKN
;
A
#
# COMPACT_ATOMS: atom_id res chain seq x y z
N MET A 1 -11.80 30.27 10.53
CA MET A 1 -10.46 29.80 10.10
C MET A 1 -10.35 29.94 8.59
N PRO A 2 -9.18 30.29 8.04
CA PRO A 2 -9.00 30.38 6.59
C PRO A 2 -9.28 29.02 5.92
N HIS A 3 -9.91 29.03 4.74
CA HIS A 3 -10.24 27.80 4.02
C HIS A 3 -8.98 27.06 3.55
N TYR A 4 -7.99 27.81 3.08
CA TYR A 4 -6.69 27.32 2.60
C TYR A 4 -5.65 27.33 3.72
N LEU A 5 -4.75 26.36 3.68
CA LEU A 5 -3.59 26.31 4.55
C LEU A 5 -2.58 27.42 4.18
N PRO A 6 -1.74 27.87 5.13
CA PRO A 6 -0.65 28.79 4.84
C PRO A 6 0.28 28.21 3.77
N GLU A 7 0.58 29.01 2.75
CA GLU A 7 1.55 28.65 1.73
C GLU A 7 2.98 28.75 2.31
N PRO A 8 3.90 27.82 1.96
CA PRO A 8 5.28 27.92 2.40
C PRO A 8 5.93 29.20 1.83
N PRO A 9 6.99 29.72 2.49
CA PRO A 9 7.74 30.86 1.96
C PRO A 9 8.24 30.57 0.54
N PHE A 10 7.83 31.39 -0.42
CA PHE A 10 8.29 31.30 -1.80
C PHE A 10 9.60 32.06 -1.99
N SER A 11 10.49 31.53 -2.83
CA SER A 11 11.73 32.18 -3.24
C SER A 11 11.90 32.07 -4.75
N HIS A 12 12.24 33.18 -5.42
CA HIS A 12 12.57 33.15 -6.85
C HIS A 12 13.83 32.33 -7.16
N LYS A 13 14.61 31.96 -6.13
CA LYS A 13 15.77 31.07 -6.19
C LYS A 13 15.43 29.59 -6.01
N GLN A 14 14.17 29.24 -5.74
CA GLN A 14 13.77 27.86 -5.51
C GLN A 14 13.44 27.16 -6.82
N ASP A 15 14.16 26.09 -7.13
CA ASP A 15 13.86 25.26 -8.30
C ASP A 15 12.58 24.44 -8.13
N ALA A 16 11.90 24.24 -9.27
CA ALA A 16 10.80 23.30 -9.42
C ALA A 16 11.32 21.87 -9.23
N ARG A 17 10.61 21.05 -8.44
CA ARG A 17 11.01 19.67 -8.17
C ARG A 17 9.89 18.69 -8.46
N THR A 18 10.28 17.52 -8.94
CA THR A 18 9.38 16.37 -9.07
C THR A 18 9.42 15.54 -7.79
N GLY A 19 8.25 15.21 -7.27
CA GLY A 19 8.08 14.39 -6.07
C GLY A 19 7.32 13.09 -6.34
N ILE A 20 7.64 12.05 -5.60
CA ILE A 20 6.93 10.77 -5.57
C ILE A 20 6.43 10.52 -4.15
N LEU A 21 5.13 10.31 -3.98
CA LEU A 21 4.51 9.97 -2.71
C LEU A 21 3.99 8.53 -2.73
N LEU A 22 4.63 7.65 -1.95
CA LEU A 22 4.13 6.30 -1.71
C LEU A 22 3.03 6.34 -0.65
N ILE A 23 1.90 5.68 -0.87
CA ILE A 23 0.79 5.63 0.11
C ILE A 23 0.45 4.20 0.43
N ASN A 24 0.45 3.86 1.72
CA ASN A 24 -0.01 2.56 2.22
C ASN A 24 -1.16 2.73 3.23
N LEU A 25 -1.80 1.64 3.65
CA LEU A 25 -3.03 1.68 4.47
C LEU A 25 -2.84 2.45 5.77
N GLY A 26 -1.72 2.20 6.44
CA GLY A 26 -1.48 2.73 7.77
C GLY A 26 -1.74 1.74 8.88
N THR A 27 -1.28 2.14 10.05
CA THR A 27 -1.17 1.30 11.24
C THR A 27 -1.29 2.19 12.48
N PRO A 28 -1.74 1.67 13.64
CA PRO A 28 -1.75 2.44 14.87
C PRO A 28 -0.34 2.89 15.28
N ALA A 29 -0.25 3.94 16.10
CA ALA A 29 1.04 4.46 16.58
C ALA A 29 1.76 3.51 17.57
N ALA A 30 1.02 2.61 18.22
CA ALA A 30 1.53 1.64 19.17
C ALA A 30 0.57 0.44 19.26
N PRO A 31 1.01 -0.74 19.73
CA PRO A 31 0.17 -1.92 19.89
C PRO A 31 -0.62 -1.85 21.20
N THR A 32 -1.26 -0.71 21.46
CA THR A 32 -2.05 -0.46 22.68
C THR A 32 -3.47 -0.04 22.31
N ALA A 33 -4.44 -0.38 23.15
CA ALA A 33 -5.84 -0.03 22.89
C ALA A 33 -6.03 1.49 22.70
N GLN A 34 -5.25 2.30 23.43
CA GLN A 34 -5.27 3.77 23.32
C GLN A 34 -4.82 4.26 21.94
N ALA A 35 -3.79 3.65 21.34
CA ALA A 35 -3.29 4.02 20.03
C ALA A 35 -4.11 3.41 18.88
N VAL A 36 -4.68 2.22 19.10
CA VAL A 36 -5.55 1.53 18.14
C VAL A 36 -6.90 2.23 17.96
N ARG A 37 -7.48 2.77 19.04
CA ARG A 37 -8.80 3.43 18.98
C ARG A 37 -8.87 4.59 17.97
N PRO A 38 -7.96 5.58 17.95
CA PRO A 38 -8.03 6.67 16.97
C PRO A 38 -7.79 6.16 15.53
N TYR A 39 -6.89 5.20 15.34
CA TYR A 39 -6.67 4.55 14.05
C TYR A 39 -7.95 3.87 13.53
N LEU A 40 -8.57 3.00 14.34
CA LEU A 40 -9.82 2.33 13.96
C LEU A 40 -10.95 3.32 13.69
N ARG A 41 -11.02 4.41 14.47
CA ARG A 41 -12.01 5.46 14.24
C ARG A 41 -11.82 6.10 12.88
N GLU A 42 -10.59 6.43 12.49
CA GLU A 42 -10.31 7.02 11.19
C GLU A 42 -10.60 6.04 10.05
N PHE A 43 -10.05 4.83 10.14
CA PHE A 43 -10.19 3.78 9.14
C PHE A 43 -11.66 3.41 8.88
N LEU A 44 -12.40 3.11 9.95
CA LEU A 44 -13.78 2.65 9.83
C LEU A 44 -14.76 3.78 9.55
N TRP A 45 -14.40 5.04 9.78
CA TRP A 45 -15.23 6.18 9.40
C TRP A 45 -15.17 6.51 7.91
N ASP A 46 -14.18 5.97 7.18
CA ASP A 46 -14.08 6.14 5.73
C ASP A 46 -15.28 5.50 5.02
N ARG A 47 -15.90 6.28 4.12
CA ARG A 47 -17.04 5.85 3.30
C ARG A 47 -16.64 4.85 2.22
N ARG A 48 -15.38 4.83 1.81
CA ARG A 48 -14.81 3.83 0.89
C ARG A 48 -14.66 2.46 1.55
N VAL A 49 -14.57 2.41 2.88
CA VAL A 49 -14.39 1.16 3.65
C VAL A 49 -15.73 0.64 4.16
N VAL A 50 -16.57 1.53 4.69
CA VAL A 50 -17.90 1.17 5.18
C VAL A 50 -18.94 2.06 4.52
N GLU A 51 -19.85 1.46 3.76
CA GLU A 51 -20.88 2.18 2.98
C GLU A 51 -22.24 2.33 3.72
N ILE A 52 -22.27 2.08 5.03
CA ILE A 52 -23.50 2.21 5.84
C ILE A 52 -23.88 3.71 6.02
N PRO A 53 -25.17 4.09 6.00
CA PRO A 53 -25.60 5.47 6.26
C PRO A 53 -24.96 6.07 7.52
N ARG A 54 -24.42 7.29 7.42
CA ARG A 54 -23.54 7.88 8.47
C ARG A 54 -24.14 7.96 9.86
N PRO A 55 -25.42 8.33 10.07
CA PRO A 55 -26.00 8.35 11.42
C PRO A 55 -26.04 6.96 12.07
N ILE A 56 -26.40 5.93 11.29
CA ILE A 56 -26.46 4.54 11.75
C ILE A 56 -25.05 4.04 12.05
N TRP A 57 -24.11 4.28 11.14
CA TRP A 57 -22.74 3.85 11.33
C TRP A 57 -22.05 4.55 12.50
N TRP A 58 -22.36 5.84 12.73
CA TRP A 58 -21.84 6.58 13.88
C TRP A 58 -22.23 5.91 15.20
N LEU A 59 -23.50 5.51 15.37
CA LEU A 59 -23.96 4.79 16.55
C LEU A 59 -23.22 3.46 16.73
N ILE A 60 -23.08 2.66 15.66
CA ILE A 60 -22.40 1.37 15.70
C ILE A 60 -20.91 1.54 16.04
N LEU A 61 -20.25 2.48 15.35
CA LEU A 61 -18.82 2.73 15.50
C LEU A 61 -18.49 3.21 16.92
N HIS A 62 -19.19 4.24 17.40
CA HIS A 62 -18.88 4.86 18.70
C HIS A 62 -19.47 4.12 19.90
N GLY A 63 -20.62 3.44 19.73
CA GLY A 63 -21.29 2.71 20.80
C GLY A 63 -20.73 1.31 21.04
N ILE A 64 -20.36 0.58 19.97
CA ILE A 64 -19.99 -0.84 20.06
C ILE A 64 -18.53 -1.06 19.67
N ILE A 65 -18.17 -0.66 18.45
CA ILE A 65 -16.90 -1.05 17.83
C ILE A 65 -15.71 -0.43 18.59
N LEU A 66 -15.71 0.89 18.78
CA LEU A 66 -14.59 1.57 19.43
C LEU A 66 -14.49 1.25 20.93
N VAL A 67 -15.55 0.72 21.55
CA VAL A 67 -15.54 0.28 22.96
C VAL A 67 -14.90 -1.12 23.09
N THR A 68 -15.18 -2.02 22.16
CA THR A 68 -14.83 -3.45 22.31
C THR A 68 -13.63 -3.89 21.47
N ARG A 69 -13.45 -3.36 20.26
CA ARG A 69 -12.40 -3.81 19.33
C ARG A 69 -10.98 -3.37 19.68
N PRO A 70 -10.70 -2.15 20.18
CA PRO A 70 -9.31 -1.70 20.31
C PRO A 70 -8.43 -2.61 21.17
N LYS A 71 -8.98 -3.22 22.22
CA LYS A 71 -8.23 -4.17 23.06
C LYS A 71 -7.81 -5.41 22.27
N LYS A 72 -8.76 -6.08 21.61
CA LYS A 72 -8.49 -7.29 20.80
C LYS A 72 -7.55 -6.99 19.64
N SER A 73 -7.76 -5.88 18.95
CA SER A 73 -6.86 -5.46 17.86
C SER A 73 -5.46 -5.13 18.37
N ALA A 74 -5.31 -4.52 19.55
CA ALA A 74 -4.01 -4.25 20.16
C ALA A 74 -3.25 -5.55 20.48
N GLU A 75 -3.92 -6.60 20.96
CA GLU A 75 -3.31 -7.91 21.19
C GLU A 75 -2.76 -8.51 19.88
N LYS A 76 -3.51 -8.43 18.78
CA LYS A 76 -3.03 -8.86 17.46
C LYS A 76 -1.84 -8.03 16.98
N TYR A 77 -1.90 -6.69 17.08
CA TYR A 77 -0.78 -5.83 16.74
C TYR A 77 0.46 -6.12 17.59
N ALA A 78 0.29 -6.41 18.89
CA ALA A 78 1.38 -6.76 19.79
C ALA A 78 2.11 -8.03 19.34
N SER A 79 1.39 -9.01 18.78
CA SER A 79 1.99 -10.27 18.31
C SER A 79 2.94 -10.12 17.13
N ILE A 80 2.84 -9.01 16.38
CA ILE A 80 3.69 -8.73 15.19
C ILE A 80 4.58 -7.50 15.38
N TRP A 81 4.52 -6.85 16.55
CA TRP A 81 5.23 -5.60 16.79
C TRP A 81 6.73 -5.84 16.93
N ARG A 82 7.54 -4.98 16.32
CA ARG A 82 9.01 -5.06 16.36
C ARG A 82 9.61 -3.87 17.08
N PRO A 83 10.91 -3.90 17.46
CA PRO A 83 11.60 -2.73 18.01
C PRO A 83 11.51 -1.49 17.11
N GLU A 84 11.47 -1.70 15.79
CA GLU A 84 11.34 -0.64 14.78
C GLU A 84 9.88 -0.15 14.59
N GLY A 85 8.92 -0.75 15.30
CA GLY A 85 7.50 -0.44 15.23
C GLY A 85 6.68 -1.43 14.41
N SER A 86 5.64 -0.90 13.76
CA SER A 86 4.77 -1.68 12.87
C SER A 86 5.52 -2.13 11.62
N PRO A 87 5.54 -3.44 11.28
CA PRO A 87 6.18 -3.95 10.06
C PRO A 87 5.73 -3.21 8.79
N LEU A 88 4.43 -2.94 8.66
CA LEU A 88 3.87 -2.23 7.51
C LEU A 88 4.52 -0.84 7.32
N MET A 89 4.66 -0.10 8.43
CA MET A 89 5.25 1.23 8.41
C MET A 89 6.75 1.18 8.13
N HIS A 90 7.46 0.28 8.82
CA HIS A 90 8.88 0.08 8.62
C HIS A 90 9.20 -0.27 7.15
N HIS A 91 8.54 -1.28 6.60
CA HIS A 91 8.76 -1.72 5.22
C HIS A 91 8.38 -0.63 4.20
N THR A 92 7.28 0.10 4.43
CA THR A 92 6.89 1.22 3.54
C THR A 92 7.95 2.34 3.55
N GLN A 93 8.47 2.70 4.73
CA GLN A 93 9.55 3.68 4.86
C GLN A 93 10.82 3.21 4.14
N ARG A 94 11.22 1.94 4.34
CA ARG A 94 12.40 1.36 3.70
C ARG A 94 12.25 1.29 2.18
N GLN A 95 11.08 0.91 1.68
CA GLN A 95 10.77 0.92 0.24
C GLN A 95 10.89 2.34 -0.35
N ALA A 96 10.38 3.36 0.33
CA ALA A 96 10.51 4.75 -0.12
C ALA A 96 11.97 5.21 -0.19
N GLN A 97 12.77 4.87 0.83
CA GLN A 97 14.20 5.16 0.84
C GLN A 97 14.93 4.46 -0.31
N LEU A 98 14.74 3.15 -0.45
CA LEU A 98 15.40 2.34 -1.49
C LEU A 98 14.97 2.76 -2.90
N LEU A 99 13.71 3.16 -3.08
CA LEU A 99 13.23 3.74 -4.34
C LEU A 99 13.96 5.05 -4.66
N GLY A 100 14.14 5.94 -3.67
CA GLY A 100 14.92 7.16 -3.85
C GLY A 100 16.37 6.88 -4.26
N GLU A 101 17.02 5.92 -3.59
CA GLU A 101 18.40 5.48 -3.90
C GLU A 101 18.51 4.82 -5.30
N GLU A 102 17.50 4.07 -5.72
CA GLU A 102 17.43 3.46 -7.05
C GLU A 102 17.19 4.50 -8.15
N LEU A 103 16.28 5.44 -7.94
CA LEU A 103 15.99 6.51 -8.91
C LEU A 103 17.14 7.50 -9.05
N ALA A 104 17.84 7.83 -7.97
CA ALA A 104 19.04 8.68 -8.03
C ALA A 104 20.18 8.06 -8.87
N ARG A 105 20.21 6.73 -9.01
CA ARG A 105 21.15 6.02 -9.90
C ARG A 105 20.68 5.98 -11.36
N ARG A 106 19.37 6.09 -11.61
CA ARG A 106 18.75 5.94 -12.94
C ARG A 106 18.44 7.25 -13.64
N LEU A 107 18.16 8.30 -12.89
CA LEU A 107 17.66 9.57 -13.40
C LEU A 107 18.73 10.66 -13.30
N PRO A 108 18.81 11.57 -14.28
CA PRO A 108 19.72 12.71 -14.22
C PRO A 108 19.26 13.76 -13.19
N GLU A 109 17.94 13.91 -13.01
CA GLU A 109 17.37 14.84 -12.03
C GLU A 109 17.06 14.14 -10.71
N THR A 110 17.30 14.84 -9.59
CA THR A 110 16.94 14.35 -8.26
C THR A 110 15.44 14.51 -8.02
N VAL A 111 14.77 13.40 -7.74
CA VAL A 111 13.36 13.37 -7.34
C VAL A 111 13.21 13.29 -5.82
N VAL A 112 12.18 13.94 -5.27
CA VAL A 112 11.85 13.88 -3.84
C VAL A 112 10.94 12.68 -3.61
N VAL A 113 11.44 11.62 -2.95
CA VAL A 113 10.62 10.46 -2.59
C VAL A 113 10.21 10.56 -1.12
N ASP A 114 8.91 10.51 -0.84
CA ASP A 114 8.37 10.45 0.52
C ASP A 114 7.25 9.39 0.61
N TRP A 115 6.78 9.13 1.81
CA TRP A 115 5.74 8.13 2.08
C TRP A 115 4.71 8.62 3.10
N ALA A 116 3.50 8.12 2.96
CA ALA A 116 2.38 8.44 3.84
C ALA A 116 1.55 7.20 4.17
N MET A 117 0.85 7.30 5.30
CA MET A 117 -0.19 6.38 5.68
C MET A 117 -1.55 7.01 5.37
N ARG A 118 -2.43 6.22 4.74
CA ARG A 118 -3.81 6.63 4.49
C ARG A 118 -4.52 6.89 5.82
N TYR A 119 -4.32 6.02 6.81
CA TYR A 119 -4.84 6.17 8.17
C TYR A 119 -3.69 6.25 9.18
N GLY A 120 -3.72 7.23 10.07
CA GLY A 120 -2.65 7.47 11.04
C GLY A 120 -1.52 8.36 10.52
N GLN A 121 -0.30 8.11 10.99
CA GLN A 121 0.86 8.98 10.76
C GLN A 121 2.01 8.23 10.06
N PRO A 122 2.83 8.93 9.25
CA PRO A 122 2.63 10.30 8.80
C PRO A 122 1.46 10.40 7.80
N SER A 123 0.59 11.39 7.98
CA SER A 123 -0.61 11.56 7.13
C SER A 123 -0.28 12.01 5.71
N VAL A 124 -1.14 11.68 4.75
CA VAL A 124 -1.05 12.17 3.36
C VAL A 124 -0.98 13.71 3.30
N ALA A 125 -1.81 14.39 4.08
CA ALA A 125 -1.86 15.85 4.09
C ALA A 125 -0.56 16.50 4.61
N SER A 126 0.03 15.96 5.68
CA SER A 126 1.30 16.49 6.22
C SER A 126 2.47 16.25 5.26
N ARG A 127 2.45 15.13 4.54
CA ARG A 127 3.49 14.78 3.56
C ARG A 127 3.42 15.64 2.31
N ILE A 128 2.22 15.88 1.77
CA ILE A 128 2.02 16.82 0.65
C ILE A 128 2.48 18.23 1.03
N GLN A 129 2.16 18.71 2.24
CA GLN A 129 2.65 20.01 2.72
C GLN A 129 4.18 20.06 2.84
N SER A 130 4.79 18.99 3.36
CA SER A 130 6.25 18.89 3.46
C SER A 130 6.93 18.89 2.10
N MET A 131 6.41 18.12 1.14
CA MET A 131 6.93 18.08 -0.24
C MET A 131 6.74 19.45 -0.92
N LYS A 132 5.60 20.11 -0.70
CA LYS A 132 5.37 21.45 -1.21
C LYS A 132 6.34 22.48 -0.63
N ALA A 133 6.66 22.39 0.66
CA ALA A 133 7.69 23.24 1.28
C ALA A 133 9.09 23.01 0.68
N GLN A 134 9.33 21.80 0.14
CA GLN A 134 10.53 21.50 -0.64
C GLN A 134 10.45 22.06 -2.08
N GLY A 135 9.33 22.60 -2.54
CA GLY A 135 9.19 23.12 -3.92
C GLY A 135 8.79 22.05 -4.92
N VAL A 136 8.20 20.97 -4.44
CA VAL A 136 7.55 19.99 -5.32
C VAL A 136 6.34 20.65 -5.96
N ASP A 137 6.41 20.85 -7.27
CA ASP A 137 5.34 21.39 -8.11
C ASP A 137 4.78 20.34 -9.09
N ARG A 138 5.42 19.17 -9.17
CA ARG A 138 4.91 17.96 -9.85
C ARG A 138 4.93 16.78 -8.89
N LEU A 139 3.79 16.17 -8.65
CA LEU A 139 3.60 15.09 -7.68
C LEU A 139 3.07 13.82 -8.34
N LEU A 140 3.87 12.77 -8.32
CA LEU A 140 3.43 11.41 -8.65
C LEU A 140 2.98 10.70 -7.37
N VAL A 141 1.73 10.26 -7.32
CA VAL A 141 1.17 9.48 -6.22
C VAL A 141 1.12 8.01 -6.59
N LEU A 142 1.74 7.16 -5.76
CA LEU A 142 1.79 5.71 -5.93
C LEU A 142 1.17 5.02 -4.70
N PRO A 143 -0.14 4.68 -4.74
CA PRO A 143 -0.71 3.77 -3.77
C PRO A 143 -0.01 2.41 -3.88
N LEU A 144 0.48 1.87 -2.77
CA LEU A 144 1.20 0.59 -2.70
C LEU A 144 0.24 -0.62 -2.64
N TYR A 145 -0.84 -0.55 -3.41
CA TYR A 145 -1.80 -1.63 -3.60
C TYR A 145 -1.69 -2.12 -5.05
N PRO A 146 -1.23 -3.37 -5.28
CA PRO A 146 -1.08 -3.87 -6.64
C PRO A 146 -2.42 -3.89 -7.37
N GLN A 147 -3.46 -4.44 -6.72
CA GLN A 147 -4.83 -4.47 -7.23
C GLN A 147 -5.61 -3.24 -6.76
N TYR A 148 -6.29 -2.56 -7.67
CA TYR A 148 -7.18 -1.46 -7.32
C TYR A 148 -8.39 -2.00 -6.55
N ALA A 149 -8.68 -1.39 -5.39
CA ALA A 149 -10.00 -1.41 -4.78
C ALA A 149 -10.41 0.01 -4.39
N ALA A 150 -11.71 0.29 -4.41
CA ALA A 150 -12.25 1.55 -3.93
C ALA A 150 -11.90 1.77 -2.45
N SER A 151 -11.91 0.69 -1.65
CA SER A 151 -11.58 0.71 -0.21
C SER A 151 -10.10 0.91 0.11
N SER A 152 -9.20 0.75 -0.87
CA SER A 152 -7.75 0.92 -0.72
C SER A 152 -7.23 2.08 -1.57
N SER A 153 -6.88 1.84 -2.85
CA SER A 153 -6.38 2.84 -3.79
C SER A 153 -7.33 4.03 -3.91
N GLY A 154 -8.64 3.79 -3.99
CA GLY A 154 -9.64 4.86 -4.02
C GLY A 154 -9.59 5.76 -2.78
N SER A 155 -9.54 5.16 -1.59
CA SER A 155 -9.41 5.87 -0.32
C SER A 155 -8.09 6.63 -0.19
N ALA A 156 -6.97 6.03 -0.60
CA ALA A 156 -5.65 6.68 -0.65
C ALA A 156 -5.68 7.96 -1.50
N LEU A 157 -6.30 7.88 -2.68
CA LEU A 157 -6.45 9.02 -3.58
C LEU A 157 -7.43 10.07 -3.05
N ASP A 158 -8.52 9.67 -2.39
CA ASP A 158 -9.43 10.61 -1.72
C ASP A 158 -8.68 11.47 -0.68
N ALA A 159 -7.74 10.89 0.08
CA ALA A 159 -6.92 11.63 1.04
C ALA A 159 -5.98 12.66 0.36
N VAL A 160 -5.44 12.32 -0.82
CA VAL A 160 -4.67 13.28 -1.63
C VAL A 160 -5.57 14.43 -2.06
N TRP A 161 -6.74 14.15 -2.65
CA TRP A 161 -7.64 15.19 -3.13
C TRP A 161 -8.14 16.09 -2.00
N GLN A 162 -8.45 15.52 -0.83
CA GLN A 162 -8.81 16.30 0.36
C GLN A 162 -7.68 17.26 0.79
N ALA A 163 -6.42 16.82 0.72
CA ALA A 163 -5.27 17.68 1.01
C ALA A 163 -5.12 18.79 -0.05
N LEU A 164 -5.32 18.48 -1.33
CA LEU A 164 -5.21 19.46 -2.42
C LEU A 164 -6.33 20.50 -2.41
N LEU A 165 -7.55 20.13 -2.01
CA LEU A 165 -8.66 21.08 -1.80
C LEU A 165 -8.31 22.16 -0.77
N LYS A 166 -7.35 21.90 0.13
CA LYS A 166 -6.86 22.83 1.16
C LYS A 166 -5.57 23.54 0.76
N THR A 167 -5.03 23.26 -0.42
CA THR A 167 -3.78 23.82 -0.94
C THR A 167 -4.10 24.93 -1.94
N ARG A 168 -3.55 26.14 -1.77
CA ARG A 168 -3.91 27.28 -2.63
C ARG A 168 -3.34 27.14 -4.04
N THR A 169 -2.13 26.61 -4.15
CA THR A 169 -1.46 26.29 -5.43
C THR A 169 -1.11 24.80 -5.47
N PRO A 170 -2.03 23.91 -5.89
CA PRO A 170 -1.73 22.48 -5.97
C PRO A 170 -0.64 22.22 -7.03
N PRO A 171 0.21 21.19 -6.85
CA PRO A 171 1.13 20.75 -7.89
C PRO A 171 0.37 20.09 -9.05
N ASP A 172 1.03 19.90 -10.18
CA ASP A 172 0.59 18.94 -11.20
C ASP A 172 0.58 17.54 -10.58
N VAL A 173 -0.48 16.75 -10.81
CA VAL A 173 -0.62 15.43 -10.18
C VAL A 173 -0.77 14.33 -11.21
N ARG A 174 0.03 13.27 -11.03
CA ARG A 174 -0.15 11.96 -11.68
C ARG A 174 -0.41 10.92 -10.61
N THR A 175 -1.20 9.91 -10.94
CA THR A 175 -1.54 8.82 -10.01
C THR A 175 -1.40 7.50 -10.72
N LEU A 176 -0.75 6.52 -10.08
CA LEU A 176 -0.79 5.14 -10.54
C LEU A 176 -2.05 4.47 -9.98
N ARG A 177 -2.89 3.91 -10.88
CA ARG A 177 -4.16 3.28 -10.48
C ARG A 177 -3.98 1.89 -9.85
N HIS A 178 -3.19 1.05 -10.51
CA HIS A 178 -2.87 -0.33 -10.13
C HIS A 178 -1.60 -0.77 -10.88
N PHE A 179 -0.99 -1.87 -10.44
CA PHE A 179 0.17 -2.49 -11.08
C PHE A 179 0.16 -4.02 -10.95
N HIS A 180 -1.02 -4.61 -10.69
CA HIS A 180 -1.24 -6.02 -10.39
C HIS A 180 -0.75 -7.01 -11.47
N ASP A 181 -0.65 -6.55 -12.71
CA ASP A 181 -0.23 -7.30 -13.90
C ASP A 181 1.07 -6.77 -14.51
N HIS A 182 1.75 -5.83 -13.84
CA HIS A 182 3.03 -5.31 -14.31
C HIS A 182 4.07 -6.44 -14.35
N PRO A 183 4.78 -6.66 -15.47
CA PRO A 183 5.73 -7.77 -15.60
C PRO A 183 6.80 -7.79 -14.50
N GLY A 184 7.33 -6.62 -14.12
CA GLY A 184 8.30 -6.50 -13.03
C GLY A 184 7.73 -6.90 -11.66
N TYR A 185 6.45 -6.63 -11.42
CA TYR A 185 5.79 -7.02 -10.16
C TYR A 185 5.58 -8.55 -10.09
N ILE A 186 5.10 -9.15 -11.17
CA ILE A 186 4.95 -10.62 -11.28
C ILE A 186 6.32 -11.31 -11.17
N ALA A 187 7.37 -10.76 -11.80
CA ALA A 187 8.72 -11.28 -11.70
C ALA A 187 9.27 -11.22 -10.26
N ALA A 188 9.02 -10.13 -9.53
CA ALA A 188 9.40 -10.00 -8.13
C ALA A 188 8.70 -11.03 -7.23
N LEU A 189 7.40 -11.25 -7.42
CA LEU A 189 6.64 -12.29 -6.71
C LEU A 189 7.17 -13.69 -7.00
N ARG A 190 7.36 -14.01 -8.28
CA ARG A 190 7.92 -15.29 -8.74
C ARG A 190 9.28 -15.54 -8.09
N GLN A 191 10.20 -14.58 -8.18
CA GLN A 191 11.55 -14.72 -7.60
C GLN A 191 11.49 -14.91 -6.08
N SER A 192 10.62 -14.17 -5.37
CA SER A 192 10.44 -14.33 -3.93
C SER A 192 10.08 -15.78 -3.55
N ILE A 193 9.16 -16.37 -4.30
CA ILE A 193 8.68 -17.74 -4.09
C ILE A 193 9.73 -18.77 -4.50
N GLU A 194 10.40 -18.60 -5.64
CA GLU A 194 11.46 -19.51 -6.09
C GLU A 194 12.65 -19.54 -5.12
N VAL A 195 13.09 -18.38 -4.61
CA VAL A 195 14.13 -18.30 -3.57
C VAL A 195 13.67 -19.02 -2.30
N TYR A 196 12.42 -18.81 -1.88
CA TYR A 196 11.87 -19.50 -0.71
C TYR A 196 11.86 -21.03 -0.91
N TRP A 197 11.43 -21.51 -2.08
CA TRP A 197 11.39 -22.94 -2.39
C TRP A 197 12.75 -23.57 -2.62
N ALA A 198 13.76 -22.80 -3.04
CA ALA A 198 15.13 -23.31 -3.15
C ALA A 198 15.69 -23.70 -1.78
N GLU A 199 15.37 -22.92 -0.73
CA GLU A 199 15.80 -23.19 0.64
C GLU A 199 14.92 -24.23 1.35
N HIS A 200 13.61 -24.18 1.11
CA HIS A 200 12.63 -24.90 1.91
C HIS A 200 12.03 -26.11 1.19
N GLY A 201 12.27 -26.28 -0.10
CA GLY A 201 11.54 -27.22 -0.97
C GLY A 201 10.18 -26.69 -1.42
N ARG A 202 9.59 -27.36 -2.43
CA ARG A 202 8.27 -27.00 -2.99
C ARG A 202 7.11 -27.62 -2.17
N PRO A 203 5.98 -26.89 -2.01
CA PRO A 203 4.76 -27.42 -1.39
C PRO A 203 3.99 -28.31 -2.36
N GLU A 204 2.95 -28.98 -1.86
CA GLU A 204 1.95 -29.63 -2.73
C GLU A 204 1.00 -28.59 -3.34
N ILE A 205 0.64 -27.58 -2.54
CA ILE A 205 -0.26 -26.49 -2.97
C ILE A 205 0.30 -25.14 -2.51
N LEU A 206 0.35 -24.19 -3.45
CA LEU A 206 0.55 -22.77 -3.16
C LEU A 206 -0.81 -22.08 -3.02
N VAL A 207 -1.11 -21.53 -1.86
CA VAL A 207 -2.31 -20.71 -1.64
C VAL A 207 -1.94 -19.23 -1.80
N MET A 208 -2.56 -18.57 -2.77
CA MET A 208 -2.45 -17.13 -3.00
C MET A 208 -3.65 -16.44 -2.36
N SER A 209 -3.43 -15.89 -1.17
CA SER A 209 -4.47 -15.26 -0.36
C SER A 209 -4.51 -13.75 -0.60
N PHE A 210 -5.67 -13.23 -1.00
CA PHE A 210 -5.93 -11.80 -1.16
C PHE A 210 -6.87 -11.32 -0.06
N HIS A 211 -6.82 -10.05 0.33
CA HIS A 211 -7.79 -9.52 1.30
C HIS A 211 -9.21 -9.62 0.72
N GLY A 212 -10.17 -10.11 1.50
CA GLY A 212 -11.55 -10.17 1.05
C GLY A 212 -12.18 -8.79 0.98
N VAL A 213 -13.18 -8.64 0.12
CA VAL A 213 -14.11 -7.50 0.15
C VAL A 213 -15.54 -8.03 0.04
N PRO A 214 -16.56 -7.27 0.47
CA PRO A 214 -17.95 -7.66 0.28
C PRO A 214 -18.25 -7.90 -1.21
N ARG A 215 -18.98 -8.96 -1.54
CA ARG A 215 -19.34 -9.31 -2.92
C ARG A 215 -20.01 -8.14 -3.67
N ARG A 216 -20.80 -7.36 -2.94
CA ARG A 216 -21.45 -6.14 -3.43
C ARG A 216 -20.48 -5.15 -4.10
N THR A 217 -19.23 -5.03 -3.65
CA THR A 217 -18.29 -4.07 -4.28
C THR A 217 -17.99 -4.47 -5.72
N LEU A 218 -17.81 -5.77 -5.99
CA LEU A 218 -17.68 -6.32 -7.33
C LEU A 218 -18.95 -6.06 -8.15
N ASP A 219 -20.13 -6.31 -7.59
CA ASP A 219 -21.40 -6.12 -8.31
C ASP A 219 -21.65 -4.62 -8.63
N LEU A 220 -21.05 -3.71 -7.87
CA LEU A 220 -21.04 -2.26 -8.12
C LEU A 220 -19.90 -1.78 -9.04
N GLY A 221 -19.11 -2.70 -9.60
CA GLY A 221 -18.09 -2.40 -10.61
C GLY A 221 -16.68 -2.19 -10.09
N ASP A 222 -16.38 -2.55 -8.84
CA ASP A 222 -14.99 -2.57 -8.35
C ASP A 222 -14.17 -3.67 -9.05
N PRO A 223 -13.04 -3.34 -9.71
CA PRO A 223 -12.27 -4.31 -10.48
C PRO A 223 -11.45 -5.28 -9.61
N TYR A 224 -11.37 -5.05 -8.28
CA TYR A 224 -10.46 -5.75 -7.38
C TYR A 224 -10.46 -7.28 -7.55
N HIS A 225 -11.65 -7.91 -7.56
CA HIS A 225 -11.76 -9.36 -7.71
C HIS A 225 -11.11 -9.86 -9.02
N CYS A 226 -11.38 -9.18 -10.14
CA CYS A 226 -10.83 -9.54 -11.44
C CYS A 226 -9.31 -9.34 -11.48
N GLU A 227 -8.81 -8.27 -10.86
CA GLU A 227 -7.38 -7.99 -10.75
C GLU A 227 -6.66 -9.03 -9.88
N CYS A 228 -7.23 -9.44 -8.74
CA CYS A 228 -6.70 -10.53 -7.91
C CYS A 228 -6.60 -11.85 -8.68
N ARG A 229 -7.67 -12.20 -9.41
CA ARG A 229 -7.69 -13.42 -10.23
C ARG A 229 -6.65 -13.36 -11.35
N LYS A 230 -6.45 -12.19 -11.95
CA LYS A 230 -5.41 -11.97 -12.97
C LYS A 230 -4.00 -12.08 -12.39
N THR A 231 -3.70 -11.45 -11.24
CA THR A 231 -2.41 -11.59 -10.56
C THR A 231 -2.12 -13.06 -10.23
N GLY A 232 -3.10 -13.77 -9.64
CA GLY A 232 -2.91 -15.17 -9.28
C GLY A 232 -2.65 -16.06 -10.49
N ARG A 233 -3.39 -15.85 -11.59
CA ARG A 233 -3.14 -16.55 -12.87
C ARG A 233 -1.75 -16.27 -13.42
N LEU A 234 -1.35 -15.00 -13.53
CA LEU A 234 -0.04 -14.61 -14.06
C LEU A 234 1.11 -15.15 -13.21
N LEU A 235 0.94 -15.17 -11.88
CA LEU A 235 1.92 -15.74 -10.97
C LEU A 235 2.02 -17.26 -11.11
N ALA A 236 0.89 -17.96 -11.24
CA ALA A 236 0.87 -19.41 -11.47
C ALA A 236 1.55 -19.77 -12.80
N GLU A 237 1.26 -19.02 -13.87
CA GLU A 237 1.91 -19.16 -15.18
C GLU A 237 3.43 -18.94 -15.06
N ALA A 238 3.85 -17.87 -14.39
CA ALA A 238 5.26 -17.53 -14.20
C ALA A 238 6.03 -18.59 -13.39
N LEU A 239 5.36 -19.30 -12.48
CA LEU A 239 5.91 -20.40 -11.67
C LEU A 239 5.77 -21.78 -12.34
N ASN A 240 5.13 -21.86 -13.51
CA ASN A 240 4.76 -23.10 -14.20
C ASN A 240 3.94 -24.06 -13.32
N LEU A 241 2.95 -23.52 -12.59
CA LEU A 241 2.04 -24.30 -11.77
C LEU A 241 0.85 -24.80 -12.59
N LYS A 242 0.47 -26.06 -12.34
CA LYS A 242 -0.78 -26.63 -12.84
C LYS A 242 -1.95 -26.21 -11.94
N GLU A 243 -3.18 -26.26 -12.45
CA GLU A 243 -4.39 -25.82 -11.75
C GLU A 243 -4.59 -26.53 -10.40
N GLU A 244 -4.20 -27.81 -10.30
CA GLU A 244 -4.27 -28.58 -9.07
C GLU A 244 -3.28 -28.11 -7.99
N HIS A 245 -2.17 -27.45 -8.36
CA HIS A 245 -1.07 -27.06 -7.46
C HIS A 245 -1.19 -25.66 -6.87
N TYR A 246 -2.25 -24.91 -7.17
CA TYR A 246 -2.48 -23.61 -6.53
C TYR A 246 -3.94 -23.33 -6.24
N ARG A 247 -4.19 -22.42 -5.29
CA ARG A 247 -5.52 -21.86 -5.01
C ARG A 247 -5.42 -20.35 -4.93
N ILE A 248 -6.42 -19.66 -5.47
CA ILE A 248 -6.61 -18.21 -5.29
C ILE A 248 -7.79 -18.05 -4.34
N THR A 249 -7.55 -17.42 -3.18
CA THR A 249 -8.53 -17.32 -2.09
C THR A 249 -8.59 -15.90 -1.52
N PHE A 250 -9.64 -15.64 -0.74
CA PHE A 250 -9.88 -14.35 -0.11
C PHE A 250 -10.01 -14.48 1.42
N GLN A 251 -9.25 -13.69 2.17
CA GLN A 251 -9.16 -13.70 3.64
C GLN A 251 -9.98 -12.56 4.29
N SER A 252 -9.87 -12.40 5.61
CA SER A 252 -10.33 -11.24 6.40
C SER A 252 -11.82 -10.88 6.25
N ARG A 253 -12.70 -11.86 6.41
CA ARG A 253 -14.15 -11.63 6.34
C ARG A 253 -14.68 -10.98 7.60
N PHE A 254 -15.62 -10.04 7.44
CA PHE A 254 -16.27 -9.38 8.58
C PHE A 254 -17.79 -9.21 8.39
N GLY A 255 -18.53 -9.52 9.45
CA GLY A 255 -19.99 -9.37 9.48
C GLY A 255 -20.73 -10.47 8.70
N ALA A 256 -22.04 -10.26 8.50
CA ALA A 256 -22.95 -11.24 7.91
C ALA A 256 -23.16 -11.08 6.39
N ALA A 257 -22.54 -10.06 5.77
CA ALA A 257 -22.63 -9.86 4.33
C ALA A 257 -21.93 -11.01 3.57
N GLU A 258 -22.29 -11.22 2.31
CA GLU A 258 -21.54 -12.11 1.42
C GLU A 258 -20.22 -11.45 1.03
N TRP A 259 -19.13 -12.21 1.06
CA TRP A 259 -17.78 -11.78 0.70
C TRP A 259 -17.31 -12.53 -0.55
N LEU A 260 -16.28 -12.00 -1.21
CA LEU A 260 -15.62 -12.73 -2.29
C LEU A 260 -15.13 -14.10 -1.80
N SER A 261 -15.40 -15.12 -2.61
CA SER A 261 -15.02 -16.51 -2.37
C SER A 261 -14.11 -16.99 -3.53
N PRO A 262 -13.32 -18.08 -3.35
CA PRO A 262 -13.24 -18.98 -2.19
C PRO A 262 -12.60 -18.35 -0.95
N TYR A 263 -13.02 -18.76 0.25
CA TYR A 263 -12.52 -18.21 1.50
C TYR A 263 -11.22 -18.90 1.95
N THR A 264 -10.21 -18.13 2.36
CA THR A 264 -8.89 -18.68 2.73
C THR A 264 -8.98 -19.64 3.91
N ASP A 265 -9.71 -19.27 4.98
CA ASP A 265 -9.91 -20.11 6.16
C ASP A 265 -10.58 -21.46 5.82
N LYS A 266 -11.63 -21.44 5.00
CA LYS A 266 -12.32 -22.65 4.55
C LYS A 266 -11.48 -23.51 3.62
N THR A 267 -10.71 -22.88 2.74
CA THR A 267 -9.79 -23.61 1.86
C THR A 267 -8.70 -24.31 2.68
N LEU A 268 -8.11 -23.63 3.67
CA LEU A 268 -7.09 -24.22 4.55
C LEU A 268 -7.67 -25.35 5.42
N GLU A 269 -8.88 -25.19 5.95
CA GLU A 269 -9.59 -26.25 6.68
C GLU A 269 -9.82 -27.48 5.77
N GLU A 270 -10.27 -27.28 4.54
CA GLU A 270 -10.50 -28.35 3.56
C GLU A 270 -9.20 -29.08 3.20
N LEU A 271 -8.13 -28.34 2.88
CA LEU A 271 -6.83 -28.92 2.56
C LEU A 271 -6.24 -29.71 3.74
N GLY A 272 -6.47 -29.24 4.97
CA GLY A 272 -6.10 -29.96 6.19
C GLY A 272 -6.87 -31.28 6.33
N ARG A 273 -8.20 -31.27 6.12
CA ARG A 273 -9.04 -32.50 6.15
C ARG A 273 -8.66 -33.50 5.06
N GLN A 274 -8.19 -33.01 3.91
CA GLN A 274 -7.63 -33.82 2.83
C GLN A 274 -6.23 -34.39 3.15
N LYS A 275 -5.67 -34.05 4.32
CA LYS A 275 -4.32 -34.45 4.77
C LYS A 275 -3.23 -34.04 3.79
N THR A 276 -3.37 -32.86 3.18
CA THR A 276 -2.33 -32.26 2.33
C THR A 276 -1.02 -32.20 3.13
N ARG A 277 0.08 -32.70 2.56
CA ARG A 277 1.34 -32.83 3.31
C ARG A 277 1.98 -31.49 3.57
N ARG A 278 1.86 -30.54 2.63
CA ARG A 278 2.39 -29.19 2.81
C ARG A 278 1.65 -28.14 1.98
N VAL A 279 1.30 -27.04 2.63
CA VAL A 279 0.87 -25.79 1.97
C VAL A 279 1.86 -24.68 2.22
N ASP A 280 2.15 -23.91 1.17
CA ASP A 280 2.77 -22.60 1.32
C ASP A 280 1.72 -21.52 1.00
N VAL A 281 1.71 -20.44 1.76
CA VAL A 281 0.76 -19.34 1.58
C VAL A 281 1.49 -18.03 1.34
N VAL A 282 1.08 -17.30 0.31
CA VAL A 282 1.60 -15.97 -0.06
C VAL A 282 0.45 -14.98 -0.17
N CYS A 283 0.71 -13.70 0.08
CA CYS A 283 -0.28 -12.63 0.04
C CYS A 283 0.01 -11.58 -1.06
N PRO A 284 -0.30 -11.83 -2.34
CA PRO A 284 0.03 -10.90 -3.44
C PRO A 284 -0.82 -9.61 -3.43
N GLY A 285 -1.72 -9.44 -2.45
CA GLY A 285 -2.39 -8.16 -2.20
C GLY A 285 -1.51 -7.13 -1.49
N PHE A 286 -0.37 -7.56 -0.92
CA PHE A 286 0.47 -6.73 -0.05
C PHE A 286 1.93 -6.79 -0.51
N VAL A 287 2.54 -5.62 -0.67
CA VAL A 287 3.98 -5.50 -1.00
C VAL A 287 4.87 -5.40 0.24
N ALA A 288 4.26 -5.23 1.41
CA ALA A 288 4.91 -5.11 2.71
C ALA A 288 4.15 -5.95 3.73
N ASP A 289 4.87 -6.65 4.61
CA ASP A 289 4.23 -7.43 5.67
C ASP A 289 3.44 -6.55 6.63
N CYS A 290 2.28 -7.03 7.05
CA CYS A 290 1.34 -6.30 7.89
C CYS A 290 0.59 -7.25 8.84
N LEU A 291 -0.42 -6.74 9.53
CA LEU A 291 -1.26 -7.54 10.44
C LEU A 291 -1.90 -8.71 9.69
N GLU A 292 -2.45 -8.45 8.51
CA GLU A 292 -3.17 -9.40 7.69
C GLU A 292 -2.25 -10.51 7.14
N THR A 293 -0.95 -10.26 6.94
CA THR A 293 -0.01 -11.29 6.47
C THR A 293 0.56 -12.07 7.65
N LEU A 294 1.11 -11.38 8.65
CA LEU A 294 1.87 -12.03 9.72
C LEU A 294 0.99 -12.68 10.79
N GLU A 295 -0.10 -12.02 11.20
CA GLU A 295 -0.98 -12.54 12.25
C GLU A 295 -2.07 -13.42 11.65
N GLU A 296 -2.88 -12.88 10.74
CA GLU A 296 -4.03 -13.62 10.22
C GLU A 296 -3.60 -14.84 9.39
N ILE A 297 -2.69 -14.66 8.44
CA ILE A 297 -2.23 -15.79 7.62
C ILE A 297 -1.12 -16.56 8.34
N GLY A 298 -0.10 -15.87 8.84
CA GLY A 298 1.04 -16.52 9.49
C GLY A 298 0.70 -17.29 10.77
N MET A 299 -0.34 -16.90 11.53
CA MET A 299 -0.73 -17.56 12.77
C MET A 299 -2.11 -18.22 12.69
N GLU A 300 -3.19 -17.48 12.40
CA GLU A 300 -4.55 -18.05 12.41
C GLU A 300 -4.77 -19.04 11.25
N GLY A 301 -4.28 -18.73 10.05
CA GLY A 301 -4.31 -19.61 8.89
C GLY A 301 -3.52 -20.89 9.12
N LYS A 302 -2.32 -20.76 9.71
CA LYS A 302 -1.50 -21.90 10.13
C LYS A 302 -2.25 -22.79 11.13
N ALA A 303 -2.82 -22.21 12.17
CA ALA A 303 -3.59 -22.95 13.17
C ALA A 303 -4.77 -23.69 12.52
N THR A 304 -5.51 -23.04 11.62
CA THR A 304 -6.64 -23.62 10.91
C THR A 304 -6.26 -24.88 10.12
N PHE A 305 -5.18 -24.81 9.33
CA PHE A 305 -4.71 -25.95 8.54
C PHE A 305 -4.23 -27.11 9.40
N LEU A 306 -3.42 -26.83 10.43
CA LEU A 306 -2.85 -27.85 11.32
C LEU A 306 -3.94 -28.54 12.15
N SER A 307 -4.88 -27.77 12.73
CA SER A 307 -5.97 -28.31 13.51
C SER A 307 -6.95 -29.17 12.69
N ALA A 308 -7.01 -28.95 11.38
CA ALA A 308 -7.82 -29.77 10.47
C ALA A 308 -7.14 -31.09 10.04
N GLY A 309 -5.88 -31.33 10.45
CA GLY A 309 -5.13 -32.55 10.14
C GLY A 309 -4.13 -32.42 8.99
N GLY A 310 -3.81 -31.19 8.55
CA GLY A 310 -2.78 -30.92 7.56
C GLY A 310 -1.36 -31.18 8.08
N GLY A 311 -0.40 -31.34 7.16
CA GLY A 311 1.01 -31.54 7.48
C GLY A 311 1.75 -30.23 7.79
N GLU A 312 2.66 -29.81 6.91
CA GLU A 312 3.43 -28.57 7.07
C GLU A 312 2.69 -27.34 6.54
N TYR A 313 2.80 -26.22 7.25
CA TYR A 313 2.32 -24.91 6.81
C TYR A 313 3.47 -23.92 6.79
N ARG A 314 3.62 -23.19 5.69
CA ARG A 314 4.62 -22.12 5.59
C ARG A 314 4.03 -20.83 5.03
N HIS A 315 4.29 -19.72 5.71
CA HIS A 315 3.99 -18.38 5.20
C HIS A 315 5.20 -17.84 4.43
N ILE A 316 4.99 -17.43 3.19
CA ILE A 316 5.99 -16.74 2.37
C ILE A 316 5.85 -15.23 2.63
N PRO A 317 6.90 -14.54 3.13
CA PRO A 317 6.88 -13.10 3.38
C PRO A 317 6.47 -12.28 2.15
N ALA A 318 5.89 -11.11 2.40
CA ALA A 318 5.66 -10.12 1.35
C ALA A 318 6.98 -9.68 0.67
N LEU A 319 6.87 -8.88 -0.39
CA LEU A 319 8.06 -8.44 -1.13
C LEU A 319 9.03 -7.61 -0.28
N ASN A 320 8.52 -6.84 0.70
CA ASN A 320 9.30 -6.03 1.63
C ASN A 320 10.39 -5.24 0.88
N GLU A 321 11.67 -5.41 1.19
CA GLU A 321 12.78 -4.68 0.54
C GLU A 321 13.44 -5.44 -0.61
N ARG A 322 12.82 -6.49 -1.17
CA ARG A 322 13.48 -7.34 -2.18
C ARG A 322 14.00 -6.50 -3.36
N PRO A 323 15.26 -6.66 -3.78
CA PRO A 323 15.86 -5.82 -4.82
C PRO A 323 15.07 -5.80 -6.14
N LEU A 324 14.53 -6.95 -6.58
CA LEU A 324 13.74 -7.02 -7.80
C LEU A 324 12.41 -6.25 -7.69
N TRP A 325 11.84 -6.19 -6.48
CA TRP A 325 10.65 -5.37 -6.22
C TRP A 325 10.99 -3.87 -6.26
N ILE A 326 12.07 -3.44 -5.61
CA ILE A 326 12.50 -2.03 -5.65
C ILE A 326 12.80 -1.60 -7.09
N SER A 327 13.47 -2.46 -7.86
CA SER A 327 13.70 -2.20 -9.29
C SER A 327 12.39 -2.05 -10.06
N ALA A 328 11.43 -2.96 -9.88
CA ALA A 328 10.13 -2.88 -10.55
C ALA A 328 9.32 -1.65 -10.14
N LEU A 329 9.43 -1.22 -8.87
CA LEU A 329 8.81 0.01 -8.38
C LEU A 329 9.46 1.26 -9.00
N ALA A 330 10.77 1.23 -9.21
CA ALA A 330 11.48 2.28 -9.95
C ALA A 330 11.07 2.31 -11.43
N ASP A 331 10.89 1.16 -12.09
CA ASP A 331 10.38 1.09 -13.47
C ASP A 331 8.97 1.70 -13.58
N LEU A 332 8.09 1.35 -12.64
CA LEU A 332 6.74 1.92 -12.55
C LEU A 332 6.79 3.44 -12.38
N ALA A 333 7.59 3.94 -11.43
CA ALA A 333 7.73 5.36 -11.20
C ALA A 333 8.28 6.08 -12.44
N GLN A 334 9.37 5.58 -13.02
CA GLN A 334 10.00 6.17 -14.21
C GLN A 334 9.05 6.26 -15.40
N SER A 335 8.24 5.22 -15.64
CA SER A 335 7.23 5.24 -16.70
C SER A 335 6.21 6.37 -16.51
N GLN A 336 5.80 6.61 -15.27
CA GLN A 336 4.85 7.66 -14.89
C GLN A 336 5.48 9.05 -14.86
N LEU A 337 6.80 9.16 -14.76
CA LEU A 337 7.54 10.40 -14.78
C LEU A 337 7.91 10.87 -16.21
N ASN A 338 7.61 10.09 -17.24
CA ASN A 338 7.94 10.46 -18.62
C ASN A 338 7.32 11.82 -19.01
N GLY A 339 8.09 12.70 -19.67
CA GLY A 339 7.72 14.09 -19.95
C GLY A 339 7.79 15.05 -18.75
N TRP A 340 8.10 14.59 -17.53
CA TRP A 340 8.42 15.46 -16.38
C TRP A 340 9.92 15.61 -16.15
N LEU A 341 10.75 14.73 -16.71
CA LEU A 341 12.21 14.67 -16.48
C LEU A 341 13.04 15.23 -17.64
N GLU A 342 12.41 15.91 -18.60
CA GLU A 342 13.03 16.33 -19.86
C GLU A 342 13.74 17.70 -19.79
N ARG A 343 13.83 18.33 -18.62
CA ARG A 343 14.50 19.62 -18.50
C ARG A 343 16.01 19.40 -18.42
N THR A 344 16.77 20.04 -19.31
CA THR A 344 18.23 19.97 -19.19
C THR A 344 18.70 20.86 -18.02
N GLU A 345 19.65 20.39 -17.21
CA GLU A 345 20.19 21.14 -16.06
C GLU A 345 20.70 22.54 -16.46
N THR A 346 21.18 22.68 -17.70
CA THR A 346 21.72 23.93 -18.25
C THR A 346 20.62 24.96 -18.53
N GLU A 347 19.48 24.53 -19.06
CA GLU A 347 18.31 25.41 -19.29
C GLU A 347 17.65 25.82 -17.98
N ALA A 348 17.47 24.87 -17.06
CA ALA A 348 16.88 25.14 -15.74
C ALA A 348 17.72 26.13 -14.92
N GLY A 349 19.05 25.95 -14.88
CA GLY A 349 19.95 26.83 -14.14
C GLY A 349 20.08 28.23 -14.74
N SER A 350 19.98 28.37 -16.07
CA SER A 350 19.98 29.67 -16.76
C SER A 350 18.69 30.45 -16.48
N ASP A 351 17.54 29.79 -16.61
CA ASP A 351 16.21 30.36 -16.35
C ASP A 351 16.07 30.81 -14.89
N LEU A 352 16.53 30.00 -13.93
CA LEU A 352 16.45 30.32 -12.52
C LEU A 352 17.22 31.60 -12.17
N LYS A 353 18.44 31.73 -12.71
CA LYS A 353 19.28 32.92 -12.53
C LYS A 353 18.60 34.14 -13.13
N MET A 354 18.06 34.04 -14.35
CA MET A 354 17.38 35.14 -14.99
C MET A 354 16.10 35.55 -14.23
N ARG A 355 15.30 34.57 -13.77
CA ARG A 355 14.11 34.79 -12.95
C ARG A 355 14.45 35.54 -11.66
N THR A 356 15.49 35.08 -10.96
CA THR A 356 15.96 35.71 -9.72
C THR A 356 16.42 37.14 -9.98
N GLN A 357 17.25 37.38 -10.99
CA GLN A 357 17.75 38.71 -11.34
C GLN A 357 16.60 39.67 -11.67
N ARG A 358 15.62 39.23 -12.47
CA ARG A 358 14.44 40.04 -12.82
C ARG A 358 13.58 40.34 -11.59
N ALA A 359 13.36 39.36 -10.71
CA ALA A 359 12.60 39.58 -9.47
C ALA A 359 13.27 40.61 -8.55
N LEU A 360 14.59 40.50 -8.36
CA LEU A 360 15.36 41.48 -7.58
C LEU A 360 15.32 42.88 -8.21
N ALA A 361 15.43 42.98 -9.54
CA ALA A 361 15.32 44.25 -10.27
C ALA A 361 13.95 44.92 -10.10
N LEU A 362 12.90 44.13 -9.87
CA LEU A 362 11.54 44.61 -9.59
C LEU A 362 11.25 44.83 -8.09
N GLY A 363 12.26 44.72 -7.22
CA GLY A 363 12.15 45.02 -5.79
C GLY A 363 11.69 43.84 -4.93
N ALA A 364 11.71 42.61 -5.44
CA ALA A 364 11.51 41.42 -4.61
C ALA A 364 12.63 41.31 -3.57
N LYS A 365 12.29 40.92 -2.34
CA LYS A 365 13.29 40.70 -1.27
C LYS A 365 14.09 39.40 -1.47
N ASN A 366 13.53 38.43 -2.20
CA ASN A 366 14.10 37.10 -2.45
C ASN A 366 13.84 36.65 -3.88
#